data_AF-A0A0D2CXP1-F1
#
_entry.id   AF-A0A0D2CXP1-F1
#
_cell.length_a   1.000
_cell.length_b   1.000
_cell.length_c   1.000
_cell.angle_alpha   90.00
_cell.angle_beta   90.00
_cell.angle_gamma   90.00
#
_symmetry.space_group_name_H-M   'P 1'
#
loop_
_entity.id
_entity.type
_entity.pdbx_description
1 polymer ?
#
loop_
_entity_poly.entity_id
_entity_poly.type
_entity_poly.pdbx_seq_one_letter_code
_entity_poly.pdbx_strand_id
1 'polypeptide(L)'
;MSPTAQVYSFMPVSGNPQHKRPRQGYEEIDRLYKCGWNGCEKTYGTLNHLNAHVNTQSHGTKITPEEFKETRKECKARKMEEEERRRQVVAEACKLTMQLEMQTELRSQVMNGTETDLRFLLSTLKVQTDKLRGEIVNIKAECSTHMKIGGWAAMLTISVVYMAHMVRSTVPAASRSKQVAI
;
A
#
# COMPACT_ATOMS: atom_id res chain seq x y z
N MET A 1 -83.15 56.17 -4.94
CA MET A 1 -81.71 56.25 -5.23
C MET A 1 -81.13 54.86 -4.99
N SER A 2 -80.81 54.12 -6.06
CA SER A 2 -80.33 52.73 -5.98
C SER A 2 -78.80 52.71 -5.93
N PRO A 3 -78.16 51.83 -5.14
CA PRO A 3 -76.71 51.76 -5.07
C PRO A 3 -76.16 51.18 -6.38
N THR A 4 -75.24 51.90 -7.01
CA THR A 4 -74.56 51.49 -8.24
C THR A 4 -73.60 50.34 -7.92
N ALA A 5 -73.85 49.18 -8.53
CA ALA A 5 -72.95 48.03 -8.46
C ALA A 5 -71.62 48.40 -9.11
N GLN A 6 -70.54 48.50 -8.33
CA GLN A 6 -69.21 48.70 -8.86
C GLN A 6 -68.72 47.38 -9.49
N VAL A 7 -68.71 47.36 -10.82
CA VAL A 7 -68.13 46.27 -11.62
C VAL A 7 -66.61 46.41 -11.56
N TYR A 8 -65.95 45.56 -10.77
CA TYR A 8 -64.49 45.49 -10.73
C TYR A 8 -63.99 44.86 -12.04
N SER A 9 -63.51 45.71 -12.96
CA SER A 9 -62.92 45.29 -14.24
C SER A 9 -61.54 44.68 -13.99
N PHE A 10 -61.43 43.36 -14.18
CA PHE A 10 -60.15 42.67 -14.25
C PHE A 10 -59.47 43.04 -15.57
N MET A 11 -58.73 44.15 -15.59
CA MET A 11 -57.80 44.42 -16.68
C MET A 11 -56.65 43.41 -16.59
N PRO A 12 -56.44 42.54 -17.59
CA PRO A 12 -55.23 41.73 -17.63
C PRO A 12 -54.04 42.67 -17.83
N VAL A 13 -53.07 42.60 -16.91
CA VAL A 13 -51.81 43.35 -16.98
C VAL A 13 -51.02 42.84 -18.19
N SER A 14 -51.24 43.46 -19.34
CA SER A 14 -50.46 43.20 -20.55
C SER A 14 -49.05 43.79 -20.36
N GLY A 15 -48.05 42.93 -20.18
CA GLY A 15 -46.66 43.34 -20.40
C GLY A 15 -45.60 42.67 -19.53
N ASN A 16 -45.95 41.90 -18.49
CA ASN A 16 -44.95 41.11 -17.79
C ASN A 16 -45.49 39.70 -17.56
N PRO A 17 -44.96 38.65 -18.24
CA PRO A 17 -45.30 37.29 -17.88
C PRO A 17 -44.93 37.14 -16.39
N GLN A 18 -45.94 36.96 -15.54
CA GLN A 18 -45.74 36.61 -14.14
C GLN A 18 -45.10 35.23 -14.11
N HIS A 19 -43.78 35.19 -14.30
CA HIS A 19 -43.03 33.99 -14.03
C HIS A 19 -43.15 33.77 -12.53
N LYS A 20 -44.09 32.91 -12.14
CA LYS A 20 -44.23 32.45 -10.78
C LYS A 20 -42.85 31.97 -10.35
N ARG A 21 -42.37 32.45 -9.20
CA ARG A 21 -41.13 31.96 -8.61
C ARG A 21 -41.20 30.42 -8.64
N PRO A 22 -40.19 29.73 -9.20
CA PRO A 22 -40.13 28.28 -9.16
C PRO A 22 -40.40 27.83 -7.73
N ARG A 23 -41.44 27.01 -7.54
CA ARG A 23 -41.76 26.51 -6.21
C ARG A 23 -40.59 25.63 -5.80
N GLN A 24 -39.84 26.08 -4.79
CA GLN A 24 -38.76 25.32 -4.18
C GLN A 24 -39.27 23.92 -3.83
N GLY A 25 -38.49 22.89 -4.18
CA GLY A 25 -38.91 21.50 -4.08
C GLY A 25 -39.33 21.11 -2.67
N TYR A 26 -40.24 20.14 -2.54
CA TYR A 26 -40.74 19.71 -1.22
C TYR A 26 -39.61 19.24 -0.29
N GLU A 27 -38.57 18.59 -0.83
CA GLU A 27 -37.43 18.08 -0.06
C GLU A 27 -36.39 19.15 0.32
N GLU A 28 -36.40 20.30 -0.34
CA GLU A 28 -35.38 21.35 -0.15
C GLU A 28 -35.77 22.33 0.96
N ILE A 29 -37.06 22.44 1.29
CA ILE A 29 -37.54 23.35 2.35
C ILE A 29 -37.32 22.69 3.71
N ASP A 30 -36.26 23.13 4.38
CA ASP A 30 -35.90 22.70 5.73
C ASP A 30 -36.97 23.15 6.75
N ARG A 31 -37.82 22.24 7.23
CA ARG A 31 -38.96 22.52 8.14
C ARG A 31 -38.56 22.46 9.61
N LEU A 32 -37.66 23.35 10.01
CA LEU A 32 -37.07 23.35 11.35
C LEU A 32 -38.09 23.64 12.48
N TYR A 33 -39.21 24.31 12.21
CA TYR A 33 -40.08 24.82 13.28
C TYR A 33 -41.27 23.89 13.54
N LYS A 34 -41.21 23.14 14.66
CA LYS A 34 -42.31 22.29 15.16
C LYS A 34 -43.24 23.08 16.08
N CYS A 35 -44.55 22.85 15.97
CA CYS A 35 -45.50 23.33 16.97
C CYS A 35 -45.37 22.51 18.26
N GLY A 36 -45.23 23.16 19.42
CA GLY A 36 -45.02 22.49 20.71
C GLY A 36 -46.31 22.20 21.50
N TRP A 37 -47.48 22.45 20.92
CA TRP A 37 -48.77 22.25 21.60
C TRP A 37 -49.17 20.78 21.66
N ASN A 38 -49.73 20.36 22.80
CA ASN A 38 -50.08 18.97 23.06
C ASN A 38 -50.94 18.36 21.94
N GLY A 39 -50.35 17.42 21.19
CA GLY A 39 -51.00 16.71 20.09
C GLY A 39 -50.87 17.36 18.71
N CYS A 40 -50.06 18.42 18.55
CA CYS A 40 -49.78 19.00 17.23
C CYS A 40 -48.41 18.60 16.69
N GLU A 41 -48.38 17.79 15.64
CA GLU A 41 -47.13 17.34 14.99
C GLU A 41 -46.70 18.21 13.78
N LYS A 42 -47.33 19.36 13.56
CA LYS A 42 -47.09 20.16 12.35
C LYS A 42 -45.73 20.85 12.38
N THR A 43 -44.98 20.68 11.28
CA THR A 43 -43.68 21.30 11.01
C THR A 43 -43.77 22.38 9.93
N TYR A 44 -43.13 23.53 10.15
CA TYR A 44 -43.13 24.68 9.27
C TYR A 44 -41.71 25.12 8.92
N GLY A 45 -41.49 25.56 7.67
CA GLY A 45 -40.19 26.04 7.17
C GLY A 45 -39.83 27.46 7.61
N THR A 46 -40.83 28.28 7.92
CA THR A 46 -40.59 29.65 8.40
C THR A 46 -41.42 29.92 9.65
N LEU A 47 -40.90 30.82 10.48
CA LEU A 47 -41.57 31.25 11.70
C LEU A 47 -42.91 31.92 11.42
N ASN A 48 -43.06 32.67 10.32
CA ASN A 48 -44.35 33.28 9.96
C ASN A 48 -45.44 32.23 9.75
N HIS A 49 -45.09 31.08 9.16
CA HIS A 49 -46.05 29.98 8.98
C HIS A 49 -46.36 29.26 10.30
N LEU A 50 -45.38 29.13 11.20
CA LEU A 50 -45.63 28.61 12.55
C LEU A 50 -46.50 29.58 13.37
N ASN A 51 -46.23 30.88 13.35
CA ASN A 51 -46.99 31.88 14.10
C ASN A 51 -48.42 32.03 13.58
N ALA A 52 -48.62 31.95 12.27
CA ALA A 52 -49.95 31.87 11.68
C ALA A 52 -50.68 30.60 12.14
N HIS A 53 -49.98 29.47 12.20
CA HIS A 53 -50.53 28.21 12.71
C HIS A 53 -50.91 28.30 14.20
N VAL A 54 -50.04 28.83 15.05
CA VAL A 54 -50.29 28.99 16.49
C VAL A 54 -51.48 29.93 16.73
N ASN A 55 -51.56 31.03 15.98
CA ASN A 55 -52.64 32.00 16.10
C ASN A 55 -53.98 31.49 15.59
N THR A 56 -53.99 30.69 14.51
CA THR A 56 -55.25 30.15 13.93
C THR A 56 -55.75 28.91 14.66
N GLN A 57 -54.85 28.08 15.17
CA GLN A 57 -55.20 26.85 15.90
C GLN A 57 -55.27 27.05 17.42
N SER A 58 -55.05 28.28 17.90
CA SER A 58 -55.04 28.63 19.32
C SER A 58 -54.09 27.75 20.14
N HIS A 59 -52.95 27.39 19.57
CA HIS A 59 -51.93 26.54 20.19
C HIS A 59 -51.08 27.28 21.24
N GLY A 60 -51.70 28.16 22.03
CA GLY A 60 -51.07 28.96 23.08
C GLY A 60 -50.53 30.32 22.63
N THR A 61 -49.72 30.94 23.50
CA THR A 61 -49.18 32.30 23.32
C THR A 61 -48.15 32.33 22.20
N LYS A 62 -48.13 33.42 21.41
CA LYS A 62 -47.16 33.62 20.32
C LYS A 62 -45.74 33.52 20.89
N ILE A 63 -44.98 32.55 20.38
CA ILE A 63 -43.58 32.39 20.75
C ILE A 63 -42.83 33.66 20.31
N THR A 64 -42.08 34.26 21.23
CA THR A 64 -41.45 35.56 21.00
C THR A 64 -40.23 35.44 20.08
N PRO A 65 -39.89 36.48 19.32
CA PRO A 65 -38.72 36.49 18.44
C PRO A 65 -37.40 36.19 19.15
N GLU A 66 -37.30 36.52 20.44
CA GLU A 66 -36.14 36.32 21.29
C GLU A 66 -35.80 34.84 21.49
N GLU A 67 -36.78 33.99 21.79
CA GLU A 67 -36.55 32.54 21.96
C GLU A 67 -36.08 31.87 20.66
N PHE A 68 -36.53 32.34 19.49
CA PHE A 68 -36.06 31.82 18.21
C PHE A 68 -34.68 32.32 17.81
N LYS A 69 -34.26 33.50 18.29
CA LYS A 69 -32.90 34.00 18.08
C LYS A 69 -31.89 33.08 18.76
N GLU A 70 -32.26 32.51 19.89
CA GLU A 70 -31.48 31.49 20.60
C GLU A 70 -31.47 30.17 19.85
N THR A 71 -32.62 29.64 19.41
CA THR A 71 -32.69 28.40 18.60
C THR A 71 -31.87 28.50 17.29
N ARG A 72 -31.87 29.66 16.63
CA ARG A 72 -31.11 29.88 15.39
C ARG A 72 -29.60 29.95 15.66
N LYS A 73 -29.19 30.58 16.77
CA LYS A 73 -27.80 30.62 17.22
C LYS A 73 -27.31 29.22 17.57
N GLU A 74 -28.12 28.44 18.29
CA GLU A 74 -27.79 27.07 18.69
C GLU A 74 -27.69 26.14 17.46
N CYS A 75 -28.61 26.25 16.51
CA CYS A 75 -28.53 25.49 15.25
C CYS A 75 -27.26 25.85 14.44
N LYS A 76 -26.90 27.13 14.40
CA LYS A 76 -25.66 27.58 13.75
C LYS A 76 -24.42 27.07 14.49
N ALA A 77 -24.39 27.17 15.81
CA ALA A 77 -23.29 26.71 16.65
C ALA A 77 -23.07 25.20 16.48
N ARG A 78 -24.15 24.40 16.57
CA ARG A 78 -24.08 22.94 16.36
C ARG A 78 -23.57 22.56 14.97
N LYS A 79 -23.98 23.28 13.91
CA LYS A 79 -23.46 23.04 12.55
C LYS A 79 -21.97 23.40 12.44
N MET A 80 -21.52 24.48 13.08
CA MET A 80 -20.11 24.90 13.07
C MET A 80 -19.22 23.94 13.87
N GLU A 81 -19.66 23.50 15.05
CA GLU A 81 -18.94 22.53 15.89
C GLU A 81 -18.82 21.17 15.21
N GLU A 82 -19.89 20.69 14.56
CA GLU A 82 -19.86 19.46 13.75
C GLU A 82 -18.83 19.56 12.62
N GLU A 83 -18.79 20.69 11.91
CA GLU A 83 -17.84 20.92 10.84
C GLU A 83 -16.39 20.98 11.35
N GLU A 84 -16.15 21.64 12.47
CA GLU A 84 -14.83 21.69 13.10
C GLU A 84 -14.36 20.30 13.54
N ARG A 85 -15.24 19.50 14.16
CA ARG A 85 -14.95 18.11 14.51
C ARG A 85 -14.62 17.28 13.28
N ARG A 86 -15.37 17.44 12.19
CA ARG A 86 -15.06 16.77 10.90
C ARG A 86 -13.70 17.18 10.36
N ARG A 87 -13.35 18.47 10.41
CA ARG A 87 -12.03 18.97 10.00
C ARG A 87 -10.91 18.38 10.86
N GLN A 88 -11.12 18.26 12.17
CA GLN A 88 -10.15 17.63 13.08
C GLN A 88 -9.94 16.14 12.75
N VAL A 89 -11.02 15.38 12.55
CA VAL A 89 -10.94 13.96 12.16
C VAL A 89 -10.22 13.78 10.83
N VAL A 90 -10.51 14.61 9.83
CA VAL A 90 -9.83 14.55 8.52
C VAL A 90 -8.34 14.92 8.65
N ALA A 91 -8.01 15.94 9.45
CA ALA A 91 -6.63 16.32 9.70
C ALA A 91 -5.85 15.23 10.43
N GLU A 92 -6.47 14.55 11.40
CA GLU A 92 -5.86 13.42 12.11
C GLU A 92 -5.66 12.21 11.19
N ALA A 93 -6.68 11.87 10.38
CA ALA A 93 -6.55 10.82 9.37
C ALA A 93 -5.42 11.10 8.38
N CYS A 94 -5.29 12.34 7.91
CA CYS A 94 -4.21 12.76 7.01
C CYS A 94 -2.82 12.58 7.66
N LYS A 95 -2.67 12.89 8.95
CA LYS A 95 -1.41 12.66 9.68
C LYS A 95 -1.10 11.17 9.77
N LEU A 96 -2.10 10.34 10.08
CA LEU A 96 -1.92 8.89 10.20
C LEU A 96 -1.52 8.27 8.85
N THR A 97 -2.15 8.69 7.75
CA THR A 97 -1.81 8.21 6.41
C THR A 97 -0.38 8.58 6.04
N MET A 98 0.05 9.82 6.29
CA MET A 98 1.42 10.25 6.03
C MET A 98 2.45 9.45 6.86
N GLN A 99 2.15 9.17 8.14
CA GLN A 99 3.02 8.36 8.99
C GLN A 99 3.13 6.91 8.50
N LEU A 100 2.01 6.32 8.09
CA LEU A 100 2.01 4.96 7.56
C LEU A 100 2.81 4.86 6.27
N GLU A 101 2.61 5.80 5.34
CA GLU A 101 3.38 5.88 4.10
C GLU A 101 4.90 5.99 4.38
N MET A 102 5.30 6.88 5.28
CA MET A 102 6.69 7.01 5.72
C MET A 102 7.22 5.69 6.30
N GLN A 103 6.44 4.99 7.12
CA GLN A 103 6.85 3.71 7.70
C GLN A 103 6.99 2.62 6.62
N THR A 104 6.07 2.58 5.64
CA THR A 104 6.14 1.61 4.54
C THR A 104 7.35 1.83 3.65
N GLU A 105 7.70 3.09 3.37
CA GLU A 105 8.88 3.46 2.59
C GLU A 105 10.16 3.05 3.31
N LEU A 106 10.29 3.38 4.60
CA LEU A 106 11.45 2.97 5.41
C LEU A 106 11.58 1.44 5.46
N ARG A 107 10.46 0.73 5.63
CA ARG A 107 10.46 -0.74 5.63
C ARG A 107 10.93 -1.31 4.29
N SER A 108 10.50 -0.73 3.17
CA SER A 108 10.94 -1.11 1.82
C SER A 108 12.47 -0.92 1.68
N GLN A 109 12.99 0.24 2.10
CA GLN A 109 14.42 0.53 2.04
C GLN A 109 15.26 -0.48 2.82
N VAL A 110 14.84 -0.85 4.04
CA VAL A 110 15.54 -1.87 4.85
C VAL A 110 15.53 -3.23 4.14
N MET A 111 14.39 -3.67 3.64
CA MET A 111 14.28 -4.96 2.93
C MET A 111 15.17 -4.98 1.68
N ASN A 112 15.12 -3.92 0.86
CA ASN A 112 15.92 -3.81 -0.35
C ASN A 112 17.43 -3.80 -0.03
N GLY A 113 17.85 -3.10 1.03
CA GLY A 113 19.24 -3.10 1.49
C GLY A 113 19.73 -4.49 1.88
N THR A 114 18.93 -5.24 2.65
CA THR A 114 19.29 -6.62 3.02
C THR A 114 19.34 -7.56 1.82
N GLU A 115 18.46 -7.37 0.82
CA GLU A 115 18.48 -8.17 -0.40
C GLU A 115 19.74 -7.89 -1.24
N THR A 116 20.14 -6.62 -1.35
CA THR A 116 21.37 -6.25 -2.07
C THR A 116 22.62 -6.83 -1.41
N ASP A 117 22.69 -6.80 -0.08
CA ASP A 117 23.81 -7.37 0.67
C ASP A 117 23.87 -8.90 0.51
N LEU A 118 22.72 -9.57 0.60
CA LEU A 118 22.64 -11.02 0.36
C LEU A 118 23.04 -11.39 -1.07
N ARG A 119 22.58 -10.65 -2.09
CA ARG A 119 22.99 -10.87 -3.49
C ARG A 119 24.49 -10.68 -3.67
N PHE A 120 25.07 -9.66 -3.03
CA PHE A 120 26.51 -9.42 -3.08
C PHE A 120 27.29 -10.59 -2.45
N LEU A 121 26.93 -11.02 -1.24
CA LEU A 121 27.54 -12.17 -0.58
C LEU A 121 27.39 -13.46 -1.40
N LEU A 122 26.22 -13.71 -1.98
CA LEU A 122 26.01 -14.87 -2.84
C LEU A 122 26.92 -14.85 -4.08
N SER A 123 27.10 -13.67 -4.69
CA SER A 123 27.98 -13.51 -5.85
C SER A 123 29.46 -13.73 -5.52
N THR A 124 29.93 -13.18 -4.39
CA THR A 124 31.31 -13.40 -3.92
C THR A 124 31.59 -14.87 -3.59
N LEU A 125 30.65 -15.55 -2.92
CA LEU A 125 30.75 -16.99 -2.66
C LEU A 125 30.80 -17.79 -3.97
N LYS A 126 30.00 -17.41 -4.97
CA LYS A 126 30.01 -18.09 -6.28
C LYS A 126 31.37 -17.98 -6.97
N VAL A 127 31.97 -16.79 -6.99
CA VAL A 127 33.32 -16.57 -7.53
C VAL A 127 34.36 -17.42 -6.79
N GLN A 128 34.30 -17.49 -5.46
CA GLN A 128 35.18 -18.35 -4.66
C GLN A 128 35.01 -19.83 -5.03
N THR A 129 33.78 -20.30 -5.19
CA THR A 129 33.52 -21.69 -5.59
C THR A 129 34.00 -22.01 -6.99
N ASP A 130 33.88 -21.08 -7.94
CA ASP A 130 34.37 -21.26 -9.32
C ASP A 130 35.89 -21.28 -9.36
N LYS A 131 36.55 -20.47 -8.53
CA LYS A 131 38.00 -20.50 -8.35
C LYS A 131 38.47 -21.86 -7.82
N LEU A 132 37.87 -22.33 -6.72
CA LEU A 132 38.18 -23.66 -6.15
C LEU A 132 37.90 -24.79 -7.15
N ARG A 133 36.83 -24.68 -7.93
CA ARG A 133 36.52 -25.64 -9.01
C ARG A 133 37.63 -25.65 -10.07
N GLY A 134 38.13 -24.48 -10.47
CA GLY A 134 39.25 -24.35 -11.39
C GLY A 134 40.53 -24.99 -10.85
N GLU A 135 40.85 -24.74 -9.58
CA GLU A 135 42.00 -25.36 -8.89
C GLU A 135 41.88 -26.90 -8.87
N ILE A 136 40.69 -27.44 -8.57
CA ILE A 136 40.44 -28.89 -8.61
C ILE A 136 40.66 -29.46 -10.02
N VAL A 137 40.18 -28.78 -11.06
CA VAL A 137 40.38 -29.21 -12.46
C VAL A 137 41.87 -29.21 -12.82
N ASN A 138 42.61 -28.18 -12.40
CA ASN A 138 44.04 -28.08 -12.63
C ASN A 138 44.81 -29.20 -11.90
N ILE A 139 44.53 -29.42 -10.61
CA ILE A 139 45.12 -30.53 -9.83
C ILE A 139 44.80 -31.89 -10.47
N LYS A 140 43.57 -32.07 -10.97
CA LYS A 140 43.18 -33.31 -11.66
C LYS A 140 43.94 -33.50 -12.98
N ALA A 141 44.20 -32.42 -13.71
CA ALA A 141 45.03 -32.46 -14.92
C ALA A 141 46.49 -32.79 -14.59
N GLU A 142 47.08 -32.16 -13.58
CA GLU A 142 48.44 -32.44 -13.08
C GLU A 142 48.60 -33.87 -12.58
N CYS A 143 47.63 -34.39 -11.83
CA CYS A 143 47.65 -35.78 -11.39
C CYS A 143 47.51 -36.77 -12.56
N SER A 144 46.71 -36.43 -13.58
CA SER A 144 46.57 -37.23 -14.80
C SER A 144 47.86 -37.27 -15.63
N THR A 145 48.57 -36.13 -15.77
CA THR A 145 49.88 -36.10 -16.45
C THR A 145 50.93 -36.85 -15.63
N HIS A 146 50.93 -36.72 -14.30
CA HIS A 146 51.81 -37.48 -13.42
C HIS A 146 51.57 -38.99 -13.52
N MET A 147 50.31 -39.45 -13.54
CA MET A 147 49.98 -40.87 -13.76
C MET A 147 50.44 -41.38 -15.14
N LYS A 148 50.32 -40.57 -16.19
CA LYS A 148 50.81 -40.93 -17.53
C LYS A 148 52.33 -41.03 -17.56
N ILE A 149 53.05 -40.06 -17.01
CA ILE A 149 54.52 -40.08 -16.96
C ILE A 149 55.03 -41.24 -16.09
N GLY A 150 54.42 -41.46 -14.92
CA GLY A 150 54.75 -42.57 -14.02
C GLY A 150 54.52 -43.95 -14.65
N GLY A 151 53.47 -44.11 -15.47
CA GLY A 151 53.23 -45.34 -16.22
C GLY A 151 54.32 -45.65 -17.24
N TRP A 152 54.83 -44.64 -17.95
CA TRP A 152 55.93 -44.82 -18.92
C TRP A 152 57.27 -45.08 -18.22
N ALA A 153 57.53 -44.42 -17.08
CA ALA A 153 58.71 -44.69 -16.25
C ALA A 153 58.71 -46.12 -15.67
N ALA A 154 57.55 -46.61 -15.21
CA ALA A 154 57.38 -48.00 -14.76
C ALA A 154 57.58 -48.99 -15.90
N MET A 155 57.06 -48.72 -17.10
CA MET A 155 57.25 -49.59 -18.27
C MET A 155 58.70 -49.64 -18.74
N LEU A 156 59.41 -48.51 -18.77
CA LEU A 156 60.83 -48.45 -19.13
C LEU A 156 61.71 -49.18 -18.11
N THR A 157 61.44 -49.04 -16.81
CA THR A 157 62.18 -49.78 -15.77
C THR A 157 61.94 -51.28 -15.86
N ILE A 158 60.70 -51.73 -16.08
CA ILE A 158 60.39 -53.14 -16.33
C ILE A 158 61.12 -53.66 -17.57
N SER A 159 61.16 -52.88 -18.66
CA SER A 159 61.89 -53.26 -19.88
C SER A 159 63.41 -53.37 -19.66
N VAL A 160 64.03 -52.43 -18.93
CA VAL A 160 65.45 -52.49 -18.60
C VAL A 160 65.77 -53.67 -17.68
N VAL A 161 64.91 -53.96 -16.69
CA VAL A 161 65.06 -55.14 -15.81
C VAL A 161 64.90 -56.43 -16.62
N TYR A 162 63.91 -56.50 -17.51
CA TYR A 162 63.70 -57.65 -18.40
C TYR A 162 64.88 -57.87 -19.35
N MET A 163 65.41 -56.80 -19.95
CA MET A 163 66.60 -56.86 -20.81
C MET A 163 67.85 -57.25 -20.02
N ALA A 164 68.04 -56.74 -18.80
CA ALA A 164 69.14 -57.16 -17.92
C ALA A 164 69.01 -58.64 -17.50
N HIS A 165 67.79 -59.12 -17.27
CA HIS A 165 67.51 -60.53 -17.00
C HIS A 165 67.81 -61.41 -18.22
N MET A 166 67.44 -60.96 -19.43
CA MET A 166 67.74 -61.65 -20.69
C MET A 166 69.24 -61.72 -20.97
N VAL A 167 69.98 -60.63 -20.75
CA VAL A 167 71.46 -60.62 -20.88
C VAL A 167 72.12 -61.51 -19.82
N ARG A 168 71.55 -61.60 -18.61
CA ARG A 168 72.07 -62.47 -17.54
C ARG A 168 71.77 -63.96 -17.77
N SER A 169 70.78 -64.29 -18.59
CA SER A 169 70.42 -65.67 -18.95
C SER A 169 71.11 -66.18 -20.21
N THR A 170 71.78 -65.30 -20.98
CA THR A 170 72.57 -65.68 -22.17
C THR A 170 74.08 -65.79 -21.93
N VAL A 171 74.57 -65.45 -20.73
CA VAL A 171 75.96 -65.71 -20.34
C VAL A 171 76.04 -67.14 -19.77
N PRO A 172 76.73 -68.10 -20.42
CA PRO A 172 76.96 -69.41 -19.83
C PRO A 172 77.79 -69.25 -18.55
N ALA A 173 77.43 -69.97 -17.49
CA ALA A 173 78.08 -69.95 -16.19
C ALA A 173 79.54 -70.45 -16.28
N ALA A 174 80.46 -69.59 -16.73
CA ALA A 174 81.89 -69.84 -16.69
C ALA A 174 82.46 -69.37 -15.35
N SER A 175 82.71 -70.36 -14.49
CA SER A 175 83.73 -70.41 -13.43
C SER A 175 84.02 -69.12 -12.63
N ARG A 176 83.33 -68.97 -11.49
CA ARG A 176 83.78 -68.11 -10.39
C ARG A 176 84.38 -68.97 -9.28
N SER A 177 85.64 -69.38 -9.45
CA SER A 177 86.43 -70.02 -8.39
C SER A 177 87.71 -69.23 -8.12
N LYS A 178 87.67 -68.35 -7.11
CA LYS A 178 88.86 -68.03 -6.31
C LYS A 178 88.47 -67.86 -4.84
N GLN A 179 89.15 -68.71 -4.04
CA GLN A 179 89.58 -68.55 -2.65
C GLN A 179 88.53 -68.66 -1.55
N VAL A 180 88.61 -69.75 -0.75
CA VAL A 180 89.02 -69.75 0.68
C VAL A 180 89.45 -71.18 1.08
N ALA A 181 90.57 -71.29 1.83
CA ALA A 181 91.18 -72.45 2.52
C ALA A 181 91.84 -73.53 1.62
N ILE A 182 93.13 -73.87 1.68
CA ILE A 182 94.23 -73.68 2.67
C ILE A 182 95.49 -73.23 1.90
#